data_AF-A0A7Y0R341-F1
#
_entry.id   AF-A0A7Y0R341-F1
#
_cell.length_a   1.000
_cell.length_b   1.000
_cell.length_c   1.000
_cell.angle_alpha   90.00
_cell.angle_beta   90.00
_cell.angle_gamma   90.00
#
_symmetry.space_group_name_H-M   'P 1'
#
loop_
_entity.id
_entity.type
_entity.pdbx_description
1 polymer ?
#
loop_
_entity_poly.entity_id
_entity_poly.type
_entity_poly.pdbx_seq_one_letter_code
_entity_poly.pdbx_strand_id
1 'polypeptide(L)' 'SFSEQVQGVRSGFFCPCHGSKFDMAGRVFQGVPAPLNLVVPKHMYLSDTKLIVGVDEGDA' A
#
# COMPACT_ATOMS: atom_id res chain seq x y z
N SER A 1 8.22 16.06 0.54
CA SER A 1 7.85 15.39 -0.73
C SER A 1 7.70 13.92 -0.43
N PHE A 2 6.85 13.18 -1.16
CA PHE A 2 6.66 11.71 -1.06
C PHE A 2 7.92 10.91 -1.49
N SER A 3 9.10 11.49 -1.28
CA SER A 3 10.41 11.15 -1.82
C SER A 3 11.51 11.19 -0.76
N GLU A 4 11.17 11.32 0.53
CA GLU A 4 12.17 11.04 1.57
C GLU A 4 12.48 9.56 1.50
N GLN A 5 13.66 9.25 0.95
CA GLN A 5 14.23 7.91 0.97
C GLN A 5 14.30 7.45 2.42
N VAL A 6 13.35 6.62 2.83
CA VAL A 6 13.35 6.13 4.20
C VAL A 6 14.47 5.13 4.35
N GLN A 7 15.29 5.30 5.40
CA GLN A 7 16.53 4.55 5.58
C GLN A 7 16.27 3.04 5.47
N GLY A 8 16.87 2.42 4.44
CA GLY A 8 16.75 0.99 4.18
C GLY A 8 15.55 0.55 3.33
N VAL A 9 14.84 1.47 2.68
CA VAL A 9 13.90 1.20 1.57
C VAL A 9 14.22 2.14 0.41
N ARG A 10 14.81 1.59 -0.67
CA ARG A 10 15.15 2.37 -1.88
C ARG A 10 13.90 2.82 -2.65
N SER A 11 12.82 2.04 -2.57
CA SER A 11 11.55 2.25 -3.25
C SER A 11 10.47 1.45 -2.49
N GLY A 12 9.41 2.12 -2.03
CA GLY A 12 8.34 1.50 -1.23
C GLY A 12 7.86 2.37 -0.08
N PHE A 13 7.30 1.73 0.95
CA PHE A 13 6.70 2.39 2.10
C PHE A 13 7.39 1.98 3.41
N PHE A 14 7.37 2.88 4.39
CA PHE A 14 7.94 2.65 5.72
C PHE A 14 6.97 3.08 6.82
N CYS A 15 6.83 2.21 7.82
CA CYS A 15 6.08 2.52 9.04
C CYS A 15 7.06 2.93 10.16
N PRO A 16 7.07 4.21 10.58
CA PRO A 16 8.03 4.70 11.57
C PRO A 16 7.78 4.18 12.99
N CYS A 17 6.61 3.60 13.27
CA CYS A 17 6.26 3.10 14.60
C CYS A 17 7.16 1.94 15.06
N HIS A 18 7.43 0.99 14.15
CA HIS A 18 8.18 -0.24 14.46
C HIS A 18 9.18 -0.61 13.36
N GLY A 19 9.40 0.28 12.39
CA GLY A 19 10.36 0.09 11.32
C GLY A 19 9.94 -0.89 10.21
N SER A 20 8.66 -1.22 10.10
CA SER A 20 8.15 -2.11 9.05
C SER A 20 8.31 -1.50 7.67
N LYS A 21 8.66 -2.33 6.69
CA LYS A 21 8.97 -1.95 5.32
C LYS A 21 8.07 -2.68 4.35
N PHE A 22 7.65 -1.98 3.31
CA PHE A 22 6.85 -2.53 2.22
C PHE A 22 7.45 -2.11 0.88
N ASP A 23 7.33 -2.95 -0.13
CA ASP A 23 7.71 -2.58 -1.50
C ASP A 23 6.66 -1.68 -2.16
N MET A 24 6.89 -1.31 -3.43
CA MET A 24 5.97 -0.45 -4.20
C MET A 24 4.59 -1.08 -4.46
N ALA A 25 4.46 -2.41 -4.34
CA ALA A 25 3.19 -3.11 -4.45
C ALA A 25 2.49 -3.26 -3.08
N GLY A 26 3.06 -2.69 -2.01
CA GLY A 26 2.53 -2.81 -0.65
C GLY A 26 2.81 -4.17 0.01
N ARG A 27 3.72 -4.99 -0.54
CA ARG A 27 4.08 -6.27 0.05
C ARG A 27 5.11 -6.09 1.16
N VAL A 28 4.93 -6.80 2.27
CA VAL A 28 5.80 -6.70 3.44
C VAL A 28 7.14 -7.39 3.20
N PHE A 29 8.23 -6.77 3.61
CA PHE A 29 9.54 -7.42 3.61
C PHE A 29 9.65 -8.44 4.74
N GLN A 30 10.40 -9.52 4.54
CA GLN A 30 10.68 -10.48 5.62
C GLN A 30 11.52 -9.84 6.74
N GLY A 31 11.31 -10.34 7.96
CA GLY A 31 12.10 -9.93 9.13
C GLY A 31 11.70 -8.59 9.75
N VAL A 32 10.50 -8.06 9.44
CA VAL A 32 9.96 -6.87 10.09
C VAL A 32 8.71 -7.21 10.92
N PRO A 33 8.28 -6.34 11.87
CA PRO A 33 7.17 -6.65 12.77
C PRO A 33 5.79 -6.77 12.10
N ALA A 34 5.59 -6.13 10.94
CA ALA A 34 4.31 -6.22 10.24
C ALA A 34 4.08 -7.66 9.74
N PRO A 35 2.94 -8.29 10.09
CA PRO A 35 2.70 -9.70 9.77
C PRO A 35 2.13 -9.92 8.36
N LEU A 36 1.61 -8.86 7.73
CA LEU A 36 0.84 -8.93 6.48
C LEU A 36 1.21 -7.81 5.52
N ASN A 37 0.87 -8.00 4.25
CA ASN A 37 0.89 -6.96 3.22
C ASN A 37 -0.15 -5.86 3.52
N LEU A 38 0.01 -4.69 2.88
CA LEU A 38 -1.01 -3.64 2.92
C LEU A 38 -2.31 -4.14 2.29
N VAL A 39 -3.43 -3.82 2.92
CA VAL A 39 -4.76 -4.21 2.42
C VAL A 39 -5.05 -3.44 1.14
N VAL A 40 -5.46 -4.18 0.10
CA VAL A 40 -6.07 -3.58 -1.09
C VAL A 40 -7.56 -3.43 -0.80
N PRO A 41 -8.09 -2.19 -0.67
CA PRO A 41 -9.51 -1.99 -0.42
C PRO A 41 -10.35 -2.37 -1.65
N LYS A 42 -11.61 -2.69 -1.41
CA LYS A 42 -12.63 -2.82 -2.47
C LYS A 42 -12.66 -1.54 -3.30
N HIS A 43 -12.73 -1.65 -4.62
CA HIS A 43 -12.76 -0.50 -5.51
C HIS A 43 -13.33 -0.86 -6.88
N MET A 44 -13.83 0.15 -7.58
CA MET A 44 -14.35 0.03 -8.94
C MET A 44 -13.91 1.23 -9.78
N TYR A 45 -13.59 0.99 -11.05
CA TYR A 45 -13.29 2.03 -12.02
C TYR A 45 -14.59 2.58 -12.62
N LEU A 46 -14.78 3.91 -12.53
CA LEU A 46 -15.89 4.62 -13.16
C LEU A 46 -15.54 5.07 -14.58
N SER A 47 -14.25 5.23 -14.86
CA SER A 47 -13.65 5.47 -16.17
C SER A 47 -12.15 5.13 -16.11
N ASP A 48 -11.44 5.23 -17.22
CA ASP A 48 -9.99 4.98 -17.30
C ASP A 48 -9.15 5.84 -16.34
N THR A 49 -9.69 6.98 -15.87
CA THR A 49 -8.98 7.95 -15.05
C THR A 49 -9.66 8.23 -13.70
N LYS A 50 -10.77 7.55 -13.39
CA LYS A 50 -11.53 7.76 -12.16
C LYS A 50 -11.95 6.43 -11.54
N LEU A 51 -11.68 6.27 -10.25
CA LEU A 51 -12.10 5.12 -9.47
C LEU A 51 -12.77 5.56 -8.16
N ILE A 52 -13.61 4.68 -7.61
CA ILE A 52 -14.22 4.83 -6.29
C ILE A 52 -13.73 3.71 -5.37
N VAL A 53 -13.38 4.07 -4.14
CA VAL A 53 -12.94 3.13 -3.10
C VAL A 53 -14.11 2.82 -2.17
N GLY A 54 -14.28 1.55 -1.82
CA GLY A 54 -15.30 1.07 -0.88
C GLY A 54 -16.55 0.44 -1.53
N VAL A 55 -16.56 0.23 -2.85
CA VAL A 55 -17.68 -0.36 -3.61
C VAL A 55 -17.19 -1.64 -4.28
N ASP A 56 -17.97 -2.74 -4.21
CA ASP A 56 -17.73 -3.94 -5.01
C ASP A 56 -18.47 -3.88 -6.36
N GLU A 57 -17.96 -4.62 -7.36
CA GLU A 57 -18.60 -4.74 -8.69
C GLU A 57 -20.05 -5.27 -8.63
N GLY A 58 -20.46 -5.88 -7.52
CA GLY A 58 -21.83 -6.36 -7.29
C GLY A 58 -22.76 -5.42 -6.53
N ASP A 59 -22.27 -4.25 -6.08
CA ASP A 59 -23.06 -3.27 -5.31
C ASP A 59 -23.72 -2.19 -6.20
N ALA A 60 -23.50 -2.26 -7.52
CA ALA A 60 -24.00 -1.31 -8.52
C ALA A 60 -25.28 -1.76 -9.22
#